data_AF-A0A454CWH8-F1
#
_entry.id   AF-A0A454CWH8-F1
#
_cell.length_a   1.000
_cell.length_b   1.000
_cell.length_c   1.000
_cell.angle_alpha   90.00
_cell.angle_beta   90.00
_cell.angle_gamma   90.00
#
_symmetry.space_group_name_H-M   'P 1'
#
loop_
_entity.id
_entity.type
_entity.pdbx_description
1 polymer ?
#
loop_
_entity_poly.entity_id
_entity_poly.type
_entity_poly.pdbx_seq_one_letter_code
_entity_poly.pdbx_strand_id
1 'polypeptide(L)'
;MEDAPAASIVLTSSQQTPKATAEQTHTLLRSSNTLKLSHTENENSRYYFSQLVWDEVGSLKIKAQLDTTYLGMTVNTGYRNIGRFYAKYFKAKDAEWQYPEKQDFIYMNQPFEQVTYDVVALNAKEKNIENYVHFNPALRESFYLGELSDYTNRFIPPAANSAVWNLEAGASVGTFTIVKPANHATCENSPCWKKDETDGRYPDGPFNKVKDNTTTKTKIGLAFIKPVDEIHFIDDTHILKEQPDIRFGRLNFKDVGGNQGMTIKVPLDVEVWHNGRFVTHFDDSATTTNGQHHSRTPIWSNSAPDNTKLSGEGTMLAGRTYDIVASQVDSAREQVRFHLDLSDKGNNLPWLKYNWDKKSKAEDNPPTVVTFGIHRGNDRIIYRGEPNFIGMN
;
A
#
# COMPACT_ATOMS: atom_id res chain seq x y z
N MET A 1 -10.54 -77.21 -1.14
CA MET A 1 -10.84 -75.89 -1.74
C MET A 1 -9.51 -75.20 -1.94
N GLU A 2 -8.73 -75.66 -2.91
CA GLU A 2 -7.48 -75.01 -3.32
C GLU A 2 -7.74 -74.38 -4.69
N ASP A 3 -7.22 -73.17 -4.89
CA ASP A 3 -7.30 -72.35 -6.12
C ASP A 3 -8.59 -71.55 -6.37
N ALA A 4 -9.10 -70.83 -5.37
CA ALA A 4 -9.81 -69.59 -5.68
C ALA A 4 -8.79 -68.61 -6.32
N PRO A 5 -9.07 -68.00 -7.49
CA PRO A 5 -8.09 -67.17 -8.18
C PRO A 5 -7.61 -66.00 -7.32
N ALA A 6 -6.30 -65.86 -7.19
CA ALA A 6 -5.68 -64.74 -6.49
C ALA A 6 -5.70 -63.50 -7.39
N ALA A 7 -6.72 -62.64 -7.23
CA ALA A 7 -6.76 -61.32 -7.86
C ALA A 7 -6.45 -60.24 -6.83
N SER A 8 -5.72 -59.19 -7.22
CA SER A 8 -5.44 -58.05 -6.35
C SER A 8 -6.35 -56.88 -6.68
N ILE A 9 -6.75 -56.12 -5.67
CA ILE A 9 -7.46 -54.86 -5.87
C ILE A 9 -6.45 -53.74 -6.01
N VAL A 10 -6.58 -52.97 -7.09
CA VAL A 10 -5.77 -51.80 -7.37
C VAL A 10 -6.63 -50.55 -7.29
N LEU A 11 -6.13 -49.58 -6.52
CA LEU A 11 -6.66 -48.24 -6.46
C LEU A 11 -5.97 -47.38 -7.53
N THR A 12 -6.75 -46.80 -8.43
CA THR A 12 -6.26 -45.81 -9.39
C THR A 12 -7.07 -44.53 -9.26
N SER A 13 -6.55 -43.43 -9.79
CA SER A 13 -7.25 -42.14 -9.76
C SER A 13 -7.10 -41.41 -11.08
N SER A 14 -8.07 -40.56 -11.40
CA SER A 14 -7.94 -39.52 -12.41
C SER A 14 -8.44 -38.20 -11.82
N GLN A 15 -7.83 -37.08 -12.20
CA GLN A 15 -8.33 -35.77 -11.75
C GLN A 15 -9.74 -35.54 -12.31
N GLN A 16 -10.67 -35.15 -11.43
CA GLN A 16 -12.06 -34.87 -11.75
C GLN A 16 -12.32 -33.36 -11.79
N THR A 17 -11.72 -32.61 -10.87
CA THR A 17 -11.66 -31.14 -10.92
C THR A 17 -10.28 -30.65 -10.47
N PRO A 18 -9.79 -29.52 -10.99
CA PRO A 18 -10.34 -28.77 -12.13
C PRO A 18 -10.27 -29.58 -13.44
N LYS A 19 -11.28 -29.47 -14.30
CA LYS A 19 -11.31 -30.27 -15.55
C LYS A 19 -10.23 -29.86 -16.55
N ALA A 20 -9.84 -28.58 -16.53
CA ALA A 20 -8.92 -27.99 -17.50
C ALA A 20 -7.55 -28.70 -17.53
N THR A 21 -7.04 -29.16 -16.38
CA THR A 21 -5.77 -29.87 -16.31
C THR A 21 -5.90 -31.38 -16.21
N ALA A 22 -7.12 -31.93 -16.26
CA ALA A 22 -7.35 -33.35 -15.97
C ALA A 22 -6.56 -34.29 -16.88
N GLU A 23 -6.37 -33.93 -18.15
CA GLU A 23 -5.62 -34.73 -19.14
C GLU A 23 -4.10 -34.55 -19.04
N GLN A 24 -3.64 -33.45 -18.42
CA GLN A 24 -2.22 -33.08 -18.26
C GLN A 24 -1.68 -33.45 -16.87
N THR A 25 -2.56 -33.87 -15.97
CA THR A 25 -2.23 -34.12 -14.57
C THR A 25 -1.49 -35.45 -14.43
N HIS A 26 -0.18 -35.37 -14.20
CA HIS A 26 0.67 -36.54 -13.94
C HIS A 26 0.80 -36.87 -12.46
N THR A 27 0.65 -35.85 -11.60
CA THR A 27 0.50 -36.05 -10.15
C THR A 27 -0.88 -36.65 -9.95
N LEU A 28 -0.97 -37.91 -9.51
CA LEU A 28 -2.23 -38.61 -9.19
C LEU A 28 -2.21 -39.04 -7.71
N LEU A 29 -3.26 -39.71 -7.25
CA LEU A 29 -3.28 -40.29 -5.90
C LEU A 29 -2.06 -41.19 -5.73
N ARG A 30 -1.30 -40.97 -4.65
CA ARG A 30 -0.16 -41.81 -4.28
C ARG A 30 -0.35 -42.36 -2.88
N SER A 31 0.33 -43.46 -2.58
CA SER A 31 0.47 -43.99 -1.22
C SER A 31 1.95 -44.21 -0.94
N SER A 32 2.40 -43.90 0.28
CA SER A 32 3.73 -44.34 0.72
C SER A 32 3.78 -45.82 1.11
N ASN A 33 2.62 -46.47 1.24
CA ASN A 33 2.50 -47.90 1.50
C ASN A 33 2.28 -48.67 0.19
N THR A 34 1.04 -48.76 -0.28
CA THR A 34 0.69 -49.43 -1.54
C THR A 34 -0.66 -48.94 -2.06
N LEU A 35 -0.84 -48.95 -3.38
CA LEU A 35 -2.14 -48.80 -4.05
C LEU A 35 -2.67 -50.13 -4.59
N LYS A 36 -2.04 -51.25 -4.20
CA LYS A 36 -2.40 -52.61 -4.57
C LYS A 36 -2.45 -53.49 -3.33
N LEU A 37 -3.57 -54.16 -3.11
CA LEU A 37 -3.77 -55.12 -2.02
C LEU A 37 -4.21 -56.46 -2.62
N SER A 38 -3.59 -57.55 -2.18
CA SER A 38 -3.97 -58.91 -2.54
C SER A 38 -5.30 -59.31 -1.90
N HIS A 39 -5.96 -60.33 -2.44
CA HIS A 39 -7.26 -60.80 -1.94
C HIS A 39 -7.26 -61.23 -0.45
N THR A 40 -6.09 -61.55 0.12
CA THR A 40 -5.94 -61.96 1.53
C THR A 40 -5.80 -60.78 2.49
N GLU A 41 -5.54 -59.58 2.00
CA GLU A 41 -5.32 -58.36 2.82
C GLU A 41 -6.62 -57.62 3.13
N ASN A 42 -7.76 -58.31 3.12
CA ASN A 42 -9.02 -57.74 3.55
C ASN A 42 -9.23 -57.93 5.06
N GLU A 43 -9.82 -56.92 5.71
CA GLU A 43 -10.25 -56.97 7.09
C GLU A 43 -11.76 -56.78 7.14
N ASN A 44 -12.49 -57.73 7.74
CA ASN A 44 -13.95 -57.70 7.79
C ASN A 44 -14.61 -57.47 6.41
N SER A 45 -14.08 -58.14 5.38
CA SER A 45 -14.53 -58.03 3.98
C SER A 45 -14.34 -56.64 3.38
N ARG A 46 -13.38 -55.85 3.88
CA ARG A 46 -13.04 -54.51 3.38
C ARG A 46 -11.54 -54.39 3.15
N TYR A 47 -11.17 -53.57 2.17
CA TYR A 47 -9.78 -53.27 1.85
C TYR A 47 -9.45 -51.85 2.29
N TYR A 48 -8.38 -51.71 3.08
CA TYR A 48 -7.98 -50.45 3.67
C TYR A 48 -6.69 -49.94 3.03
N PHE A 49 -6.81 -48.88 2.23
CA PHE A 49 -5.66 -48.16 1.70
C PHE A 49 -5.30 -47.02 2.66
N SER A 50 -4.03 -46.94 3.05
CA SER A 50 -3.52 -45.96 4.02
C SER A 50 -2.42 -45.08 3.43
N GLN A 51 -2.07 -44.02 4.14
CA GLN A 51 -1.02 -43.06 3.74
C GLN A 51 -1.23 -42.47 2.34
N LEU A 52 -2.49 -42.21 2.00
CA LEU A 52 -2.90 -41.65 0.71
C LEU A 52 -2.61 -40.15 0.66
N VAL A 53 -2.01 -39.71 -0.43
CA VAL A 53 -1.58 -38.31 -0.62
C VAL A 53 -1.99 -37.77 -1.97
N TRP A 54 -2.47 -36.53 -1.95
CA TRP A 54 -2.76 -35.68 -3.09
C TRP A 54 -2.04 -34.34 -2.88
N ASP A 55 -1.15 -33.95 -3.80
CA ASP A 55 -0.31 -32.75 -3.64
C ASP A 55 -0.90 -31.50 -4.32
N GLU A 56 -2.01 -31.65 -5.04
CA GLU A 56 -2.70 -30.61 -5.81
C GLU A 56 -4.07 -30.26 -5.18
N VAL A 57 -4.85 -29.34 -5.78
CA VAL A 57 -6.22 -29.08 -5.34
C VAL A 57 -7.26 -29.78 -6.21
N GLY A 58 -8.50 -29.82 -5.74
CA GLY A 58 -9.64 -30.25 -6.52
C GLY A 58 -10.22 -31.57 -6.08
N SER A 59 -10.68 -32.38 -7.01
CA SER A 59 -11.26 -33.68 -6.69
C SER A 59 -10.68 -34.74 -7.59
N LEU A 60 -10.61 -35.96 -7.06
CA LEU A 60 -10.15 -37.14 -7.76
C LEU A 60 -11.31 -38.10 -7.96
N LYS A 61 -11.43 -38.66 -9.16
CA LYS A 61 -12.23 -39.86 -9.40
C LYS A 61 -11.37 -41.06 -9.07
N ILE A 62 -11.64 -41.68 -7.92
CA ILE A 62 -10.96 -42.88 -7.46
C ILE A 62 -11.68 -44.10 -8.02
N LYS A 63 -10.92 -45.05 -8.55
CA LYS A 63 -11.40 -46.31 -9.11
C LYS A 63 -10.75 -47.47 -8.36
N ALA A 64 -11.56 -48.42 -7.93
CA ALA A 64 -11.13 -49.70 -7.39
C ALA A 64 -11.49 -50.80 -8.39
N GLN A 65 -10.49 -51.55 -8.83
CA GLN A 65 -10.64 -52.59 -9.82
C GLN A 65 -9.66 -53.73 -9.55
N LEU A 66 -9.91 -54.89 -10.15
CA LEU A 66 -8.92 -55.96 -10.15
C LEU A 66 -7.79 -55.66 -11.13
N ASP A 67 -6.58 -56.10 -10.81
CA ASP A 67 -5.43 -56.05 -11.73
C ASP A 67 -5.50 -57.13 -12.84
N THR A 68 -6.36 -58.13 -12.66
CA THR A 68 -6.58 -59.24 -13.59
C THR A 68 -8.05 -59.67 -13.61
N THR A 69 -8.39 -60.62 -14.47
CA THR A 69 -9.72 -61.25 -14.49
C THR A 69 -9.88 -62.22 -13.32
N TYR A 70 -11.09 -62.32 -12.79
CA TYR A 70 -11.44 -63.28 -11.75
C TYR A 70 -12.29 -64.39 -12.38
N LEU A 71 -11.79 -65.63 -12.35
CA LEU A 71 -12.42 -66.77 -13.05
C LEU A 71 -12.69 -66.48 -14.54
N GLY A 72 -11.76 -65.80 -15.22
CA GLY A 72 -11.89 -65.44 -16.64
C GLY A 72 -12.86 -64.31 -16.92
N MET A 73 -13.47 -63.70 -15.89
CA MET A 73 -14.40 -62.58 -16.03
C MET A 73 -13.78 -61.26 -15.55
N THR A 74 -14.11 -60.18 -16.23
CA THR A 74 -13.80 -58.82 -15.77
C THR A 74 -14.78 -58.43 -14.68
N VAL A 75 -14.27 -58.05 -13.50
CA VAL A 75 -15.09 -57.51 -12.42
C VAL A 75 -15.34 -56.03 -12.67
N ASN A 76 -16.58 -55.58 -12.46
CA ASN A 76 -16.97 -54.19 -12.64
C ASN A 76 -16.15 -53.26 -11.73
N THR A 77 -15.56 -52.23 -12.32
CA THR A 77 -14.83 -51.18 -11.59
C THR A 77 -15.78 -50.38 -10.70
N GLY A 78 -15.52 -50.38 -9.39
CA GLY A 78 -16.14 -49.43 -8.47
C GLY A 78 -15.46 -48.07 -8.58
N TYR A 79 -16.21 -46.97 -8.49
CA TYR A 79 -15.60 -45.64 -8.47
C TYR A 79 -16.36 -44.66 -7.58
N ARG A 80 -15.64 -43.66 -7.08
CA ARG A 80 -16.21 -42.52 -6.34
C ARG A 80 -15.35 -41.28 -6.52
N ASN A 81 -15.99 -40.11 -6.56
CA ASN A 81 -15.29 -38.84 -6.51
C ASN A 81 -15.01 -38.47 -5.05
N ILE A 82 -13.77 -38.10 -4.75
CA ILE A 82 -13.32 -37.64 -3.43
C ILE A 82 -12.77 -36.22 -3.56
N GLY A 83 -13.15 -35.35 -2.63
CA GLY A 83 -12.81 -33.92 -2.63
C GLY A 83 -14.00 -33.06 -2.18
N ARG A 84 -13.88 -31.73 -2.25
CA ARG A 84 -12.77 -30.98 -2.85
C ARG A 84 -11.63 -30.74 -1.84
N PHE A 85 -10.40 -31.02 -2.26
CA PHE A 85 -9.17 -30.58 -1.61
C PHE A 85 -8.88 -29.13 -2.00
N TYR A 86 -8.41 -28.33 -1.04
CA TYR A 86 -8.08 -26.91 -1.23
C TYR A 86 -6.63 -26.65 -0.81
N ALA A 87 -6.09 -25.48 -1.18
CA ALA A 87 -4.73 -25.12 -0.85
C ALA A 87 -4.60 -24.94 0.67
N LYS A 88 -3.55 -25.51 1.29
CA LYS A 88 -3.41 -25.46 2.75
C LYS A 88 -2.83 -24.13 3.21
N TYR A 89 -1.88 -23.59 2.46
CA TYR A 89 -1.22 -22.33 2.79
C TYR A 89 -1.23 -21.38 1.62
N PHE A 90 -1.14 -20.10 1.95
CA PHE A 90 -0.85 -19.03 1.02
C PHE A 90 0.33 -18.21 1.52
N LYS A 91 1.03 -17.53 0.62
CA LYS A 91 2.08 -16.57 0.99
C LYS A 91 2.12 -15.40 0.03
N ALA A 92 2.53 -14.24 0.54
CA ALA A 92 2.95 -13.13 -0.27
C ALA A 92 4.25 -13.48 -1.01
N LYS A 93 4.35 -13.06 -2.26
CA LYS A 93 5.54 -13.27 -3.10
C LYS A 93 6.23 -11.95 -3.39
N ASP A 94 5.58 -11.10 -4.17
CA ASP A 94 6.07 -9.81 -4.64
C ASP A 94 5.02 -8.72 -4.41
N ALA A 95 5.47 -7.46 -4.30
CA ALA A 95 4.60 -6.30 -4.23
C ALA A 95 5.24 -5.09 -4.92
N GLU A 96 4.43 -4.33 -5.63
CA GLU A 96 4.81 -3.09 -6.30
C GLU A 96 3.92 -1.95 -5.82
N TRP A 97 4.57 -0.86 -5.42
CA TRP A 97 3.94 0.37 -4.94
C TRP A 97 4.13 1.46 -5.97
N GLN A 98 3.07 1.81 -6.71
CA GLN A 98 3.11 2.91 -7.65
C GLN A 98 2.79 4.22 -6.94
N TYR A 99 3.83 5.01 -6.72
CA TYR A 99 3.74 6.35 -6.13
C TYR A 99 3.16 7.37 -7.12
N PRO A 100 2.66 8.52 -6.62
CA PRO A 100 2.30 9.66 -7.45
C PRO A 100 3.46 10.14 -8.34
N GLU A 101 3.12 10.83 -9.43
CA GLU A 101 4.11 11.24 -10.44
C GLU A 101 5.26 12.04 -9.82
N LYS A 102 6.51 11.70 -10.18
CA LYS A 102 7.75 12.33 -9.69
C LYS A 102 8.00 12.18 -8.19
N GLN A 103 7.34 11.24 -7.53
CA GLN A 103 7.59 10.87 -6.14
C GLN A 103 8.02 9.39 -6.05
N ASP A 104 8.83 9.07 -5.05
CA ASP A 104 9.18 7.70 -4.63
C ASP A 104 8.76 7.43 -3.16
N PHE A 105 7.88 8.29 -2.65
CA PHE A 105 7.26 8.26 -1.33
C PHE A 105 5.80 8.74 -1.43
N ILE A 106 4.99 8.46 -0.41
CA ILE A 106 3.70 9.15 -0.21
C ILE A 106 3.71 9.97 1.07
N TYR A 107 2.90 11.01 1.10
CA TYR A 107 2.49 11.62 2.37
C TYR A 107 1.34 10.82 2.98
N MET A 108 1.23 10.83 4.31
CA MET A 108 0.03 10.30 4.98
C MET A 108 -1.20 11.08 4.53
N ASN A 109 -2.31 10.39 4.28
CA ASN A 109 -3.52 10.83 3.58
C ASN A 109 -3.37 11.03 2.06
N GLN A 110 -2.21 10.79 1.46
CA GLN A 110 -2.03 10.79 0.00
C GLN A 110 -2.24 9.37 -0.55
N PRO A 111 -3.18 9.16 -1.49
CA PRO A 111 -3.33 7.87 -2.15
C PRO A 111 -2.10 7.49 -3.00
N PHE A 112 -1.75 6.20 -3.01
CA PHE A 112 -0.91 5.63 -4.09
C PHE A 112 -1.69 5.65 -5.41
N GLU A 113 -0.99 5.62 -6.54
CA GLU A 113 -1.62 5.46 -7.86
C GLU A 113 -2.12 4.03 -8.06
N GLN A 114 -1.31 3.05 -7.64
CA GLN A 114 -1.62 1.63 -7.73
C GLN A 114 -0.83 0.84 -6.70
N VAL A 115 -1.40 -0.26 -6.23
CA VAL A 115 -0.68 -1.30 -5.49
C VAL A 115 -0.96 -2.64 -6.17
N THR A 116 0.10 -3.35 -6.52
CA THR A 116 0.04 -4.70 -7.10
C THR A 116 0.74 -5.67 -6.17
N TYR A 117 0.16 -6.83 -5.90
CA TYR A 117 0.76 -7.85 -5.05
C TYR A 117 0.42 -9.27 -5.50
N ASP A 118 1.37 -10.17 -5.28
CA ASP A 118 1.28 -11.56 -5.70
C ASP A 118 1.12 -12.50 -4.50
N VAL A 119 0.24 -13.49 -4.67
CA VAL A 119 -0.05 -14.53 -3.69
C VAL A 119 0.18 -15.91 -4.31
N VAL A 120 0.92 -16.77 -3.60
CA VAL A 120 1.22 -18.14 -4.05
C VAL A 120 0.40 -19.14 -3.25
N ALA A 121 -0.25 -20.09 -3.93
CA ALA A 121 -0.95 -21.21 -3.31
C ALA A 121 -0.01 -22.40 -3.04
N LEU A 122 -0.06 -22.96 -1.83
CA LEU A 122 0.81 -24.05 -1.38
C LEU A 122 0.01 -25.20 -0.77
N ASN A 123 0.51 -26.41 -0.93
CA ASN A 123 -0.07 -27.61 -0.33
C ASN A 123 0.39 -27.81 1.13
N ALA A 124 -0.09 -28.86 1.77
CA ALA A 124 0.23 -29.16 3.18
C ALA A 124 1.71 -29.50 3.45
N LYS A 125 2.53 -29.68 2.41
CA LYS A 125 3.99 -29.85 2.49
C LYS A 125 4.75 -28.58 2.10
N GLU A 126 4.06 -27.45 2.05
CA GLU A 126 4.61 -26.13 1.71
C GLU A 126 5.19 -26.07 0.27
N LYS A 127 4.73 -26.95 -0.61
CA LYS A 127 5.12 -26.95 -2.04
C LYS A 127 4.07 -26.23 -2.88
N ASN A 128 4.54 -25.63 -3.96
CA ASN A 128 3.69 -24.95 -4.93
C ASN A 128 2.62 -25.91 -5.48
N ILE A 129 1.42 -25.37 -5.66
CA ILE A 129 0.31 -26.06 -6.32
C ILE A 129 0.24 -25.55 -7.75
N GLU A 130 0.22 -26.47 -8.71
CA GLU A 130 0.19 -26.11 -10.13
C GLU A 130 -1.24 -25.88 -10.63
N ASN A 131 -2.22 -26.63 -10.14
CA ASN A 131 -3.56 -26.64 -10.71
C ASN A 131 -4.56 -25.65 -10.07
N TYR A 132 -4.17 -24.92 -9.03
CA TYR A 132 -5.05 -24.00 -8.31
C TYR A 132 -5.54 -22.83 -9.19
N VAL A 133 -4.70 -22.32 -10.09
CA VAL A 133 -5.09 -21.32 -11.09
C VAL A 133 -6.31 -21.73 -11.93
N HIS A 134 -6.51 -23.03 -12.14
CA HIS A 134 -7.60 -23.57 -12.95
C HIS A 134 -8.88 -23.84 -12.15
N PHE A 135 -8.90 -23.54 -10.84
CA PHE A 135 -10.13 -23.60 -10.08
C PHE A 135 -11.17 -22.61 -10.59
N ASN A 136 -12.43 -23.04 -10.47
CA ASN A 136 -13.56 -22.16 -10.67
C ASN A 136 -13.31 -20.88 -9.84
N PRO A 137 -13.39 -19.67 -10.44
CA PRO A 137 -13.17 -18.41 -9.72
C PRO A 137 -13.92 -18.31 -8.39
N ALA A 138 -15.15 -18.83 -8.31
CA ALA A 138 -15.94 -18.83 -7.07
C ALA A 138 -15.38 -19.71 -5.94
N LEU A 139 -14.36 -20.51 -6.25
CA LEU A 139 -13.68 -21.45 -5.37
C LEU A 139 -12.21 -21.06 -5.14
N ARG A 140 -11.79 -19.90 -5.64
CA ARG A 140 -10.48 -19.30 -5.37
C ARG A 140 -10.61 -18.24 -4.29
N GLU A 141 -9.57 -18.13 -3.47
CA GLU A 141 -9.52 -17.16 -2.40
C GLU A 141 -9.33 -15.75 -2.95
N SER A 142 -9.94 -14.80 -2.24
CA SER A 142 -9.72 -13.37 -2.45
C SER A 142 -8.89 -12.82 -1.30
N PHE A 143 -7.76 -12.22 -1.62
CA PHE A 143 -6.90 -11.58 -0.65
C PHE A 143 -7.12 -10.07 -0.65
N TYR A 144 -6.95 -9.48 0.52
CA TYR A 144 -6.98 -8.05 0.76
C TYR A 144 -5.63 -7.65 1.32
N LEU A 145 -5.35 -6.35 1.36
CA LEU A 145 -4.21 -5.82 2.12
C LEU A 145 -4.70 -5.17 3.41
N GLY A 146 -3.86 -5.21 4.43
CA GLY A 146 -4.05 -4.48 5.67
C GLY A 146 -2.75 -4.35 6.42
N GLU A 147 -2.67 -3.36 7.31
CA GLU A 147 -1.58 -3.26 8.27
C GLU A 147 -1.79 -4.24 9.43
N LEU A 148 -0.80 -5.06 9.73
CA LEU A 148 -0.92 -6.21 10.62
C LEU A 148 -0.26 -6.02 11.99
N SER A 149 0.23 -4.80 12.28
CA SER A 149 0.78 -4.41 13.59
C SER A 149 -0.25 -3.63 14.42
N ASP A 150 0.19 -2.82 15.39
CA ASP A 150 -0.67 -1.97 16.20
C ASP A 150 -1.35 -0.84 15.39
N TYR A 151 -0.94 -0.65 14.13
CA TYR A 151 -1.44 0.36 13.19
C TYR A 151 -2.60 -0.16 12.30
N THR A 152 -3.38 -1.13 12.76
CA THR A 152 -4.43 -1.80 11.94
C THR A 152 -5.45 -0.85 11.29
N ASN A 153 -5.73 0.30 11.90
CA ASN A 153 -6.68 1.30 11.38
C ASN A 153 -6.05 2.34 10.43
N ARG A 154 -4.73 2.26 10.20
CA ARG A 154 -3.95 3.26 9.47
C ARG A 154 -3.87 2.96 7.98
N PHE A 155 -3.89 1.68 7.60
CA PHE A 155 -3.87 1.25 6.22
C PHE A 155 -4.89 0.12 6.00
N ILE A 156 -6.06 0.51 5.48
CA ILE A 156 -7.17 -0.39 5.13
C ILE A 156 -7.62 -0.03 3.71
N PRO A 157 -6.89 -0.47 2.68
CA PRO A 157 -7.26 -0.19 1.30
C PRO A 157 -8.56 -0.91 0.91
N PRO A 158 -9.24 -0.46 -0.16
CA PRO A 158 -10.36 -1.21 -0.73
C PRO A 158 -9.92 -2.56 -1.29
N ALA A 159 -10.90 -3.40 -1.62
CA ALA A 159 -10.67 -4.64 -2.36
C ALA A 159 -9.92 -4.37 -3.67
N ALA A 160 -9.11 -5.34 -4.10
CA ALA A 160 -8.49 -5.30 -5.42
C ALA A 160 -9.54 -5.16 -6.53
N ASN A 161 -9.29 -4.26 -7.48
CA ASN A 161 -10.12 -4.07 -8.67
C ASN A 161 -10.07 -5.30 -9.58
N SER A 162 -8.95 -6.03 -9.57
CA SER A 162 -8.75 -7.26 -10.32
C SER A 162 -7.91 -8.26 -9.55
N ALA A 163 -8.18 -9.53 -9.81
CA ALA A 163 -7.42 -10.67 -9.31
C ALA A 163 -7.26 -11.68 -10.46
N VAL A 164 -6.02 -11.87 -10.93
CA VAL A 164 -5.69 -12.75 -12.04
C VAL A 164 -4.76 -13.84 -11.54
N TRP A 165 -5.13 -15.10 -11.77
CA TRP A 165 -4.27 -16.23 -11.42
C TRP A 165 -3.59 -16.76 -12.67
N ASN A 166 -2.29 -17.02 -12.59
CA ASN A 166 -1.46 -17.57 -13.65
C ASN A 166 -0.61 -18.73 -13.12
N LEU A 167 -0.16 -19.60 -14.02
CA LEU A 167 0.85 -20.62 -13.70
C LEU A 167 2.24 -20.04 -14.03
N GLU A 168 3.04 -19.81 -13.01
CA GLU A 168 4.38 -19.25 -13.13
C GLU A 168 5.41 -20.23 -12.57
N ALA A 169 6.31 -20.74 -13.41
CA ALA A 169 7.39 -21.64 -12.99
C ALA A 169 6.93 -22.80 -12.07
N GLY A 170 5.77 -23.41 -12.37
CA GLY A 170 5.20 -24.51 -11.57
C GLY A 170 4.47 -24.05 -10.30
N ALA A 171 4.05 -22.79 -10.22
CA ALA A 171 3.26 -22.26 -9.11
C ALA A 171 2.01 -21.53 -9.60
N SER A 172 0.88 -21.79 -8.96
CA SER A 172 -0.30 -20.94 -9.09
C SER A 172 -0.07 -19.64 -8.34
N VAL A 173 0.08 -18.54 -9.07
CA VAL A 173 0.31 -17.20 -8.55
C VAL A 173 -0.90 -16.32 -8.89
N GLY A 174 -1.49 -15.71 -7.87
CA GLY A 174 -2.58 -14.74 -7.99
C GLY A 174 -2.03 -13.33 -7.86
N THR A 175 -2.15 -12.53 -8.92
CA THR A 175 -1.80 -11.11 -8.94
C THR A 175 -3.06 -10.27 -8.70
N PHE A 176 -3.02 -9.46 -7.64
CA PHE A 176 -4.09 -8.59 -7.20
C PHE A 176 -3.68 -7.14 -7.43
N THR A 177 -4.58 -6.33 -8.02
CA THR A 177 -4.29 -4.93 -8.33
C THR A 177 -5.34 -4.02 -7.73
N ILE A 178 -4.90 -3.02 -6.96
CA ILE A 178 -5.72 -1.94 -6.43
C ILE A 178 -5.29 -0.64 -7.12
N VAL A 179 -6.21 0.00 -7.85
CA VAL A 179 -5.96 1.22 -8.62
C VAL A 179 -6.70 2.38 -7.97
N LYS A 180 -6.02 3.52 -7.85
CA LYS A 180 -6.63 4.78 -7.43
C LYS A 180 -7.76 5.19 -8.41
N PRO A 181 -8.96 5.55 -7.93
CA PRO A 181 -9.98 6.11 -8.79
C PRO A 181 -9.51 7.42 -9.45
N ALA A 182 -9.92 7.64 -10.71
CA ALA A 182 -9.54 8.85 -11.45
C ALA A 182 -10.12 10.14 -10.85
N ASN A 183 -11.27 10.05 -10.17
CA ASN A 183 -11.96 11.20 -9.57
C ASN A 183 -12.26 10.92 -8.10
N HIS A 184 -12.15 11.94 -7.26
CA HIS A 184 -12.48 11.88 -5.82
C HIS A 184 -11.76 10.75 -5.07
N ALA A 185 -10.48 10.57 -5.37
CA ALA A 185 -9.63 9.62 -4.66
C ALA A 185 -9.41 10.10 -3.21
N THR A 186 -9.71 9.23 -2.26
CA THR A 186 -9.52 9.44 -0.83
C THR A 186 -9.02 8.14 -0.20
N CYS A 187 -8.65 8.17 1.07
CA CYS A 187 -8.22 6.98 1.79
C CYS A 187 -9.36 6.00 2.11
N GLU A 188 -10.60 6.30 1.71
CA GLU A 188 -11.75 5.38 1.80
C GLU A 188 -11.88 4.49 0.57
N ASN A 189 -11.41 4.94 -0.59
CA ASN A 189 -11.59 4.26 -1.88
C ASN A 189 -10.27 4.03 -2.63
N SER A 190 -9.14 4.25 -1.97
CA SER A 190 -7.80 4.14 -2.55
C SER A 190 -6.83 3.57 -1.52
N PRO A 191 -5.74 2.91 -1.97
CA PRO A 191 -4.65 2.54 -1.08
C PRO A 191 -3.98 3.80 -0.53
N CYS A 192 -4.03 3.97 0.78
CA CYS A 192 -3.57 5.18 1.46
C CYS A 192 -3.29 4.89 2.94
N TRP A 193 -2.18 5.42 3.45
CA TRP A 193 -1.90 5.44 4.88
C TRP A 193 -2.49 6.68 5.53
N LYS A 194 -3.43 6.52 6.47
CA LYS A 194 -4.11 7.63 7.15
C LYS A 194 -3.21 8.33 8.18
N LYS A 195 -3.36 9.65 8.36
CA LYS A 195 -2.72 10.44 9.44
C LYS A 195 -3.38 10.18 10.79
N ASP A 196 -2.62 10.34 11.88
CA ASP A 196 -3.12 10.04 13.23
C ASP A 196 -4.17 11.06 13.63
N GLU A 197 -5.04 10.68 14.56
CA GLU A 197 -5.97 11.66 15.12
C GLU A 197 -5.15 12.74 15.84
N THR A 198 -5.51 14.01 15.64
CA THR A 198 -4.81 15.16 16.23
C THR A 198 -4.69 15.11 17.75
N ASP A 199 -5.49 14.28 18.43
CA ASP A 199 -5.50 14.07 19.87
C ASP A 199 -5.03 12.66 20.31
N GLY A 200 -4.41 11.87 19.41
CA GLY A 200 -3.85 10.54 19.69
C GLY A 200 -2.37 10.52 20.05
N ARG A 201 -1.47 10.93 19.13
CA ARG A 201 -0.18 11.65 19.36
C ARG A 201 0.48 12.16 18.05
N TYR A 202 -0.35 12.45 17.05
CA TYR A 202 -0.06 13.28 15.88
C TYR A 202 0.91 14.45 16.17
N PRO A 203 1.98 14.66 15.38
CA PRO A 203 2.42 13.91 14.20
C PRO A 203 3.22 12.61 14.50
N ASP A 204 3.13 11.61 13.61
CA ASP A 204 3.80 10.29 13.67
C ASP A 204 4.71 10.02 12.43
N GLY A 205 5.41 8.87 12.42
CA GLY A 205 6.33 8.49 11.32
C GLY A 205 7.69 9.21 11.32
N PRO A 206 8.47 9.12 10.22
CA PRO A 206 8.16 8.44 8.96
C PRO A 206 8.22 6.90 9.10
N PHE A 207 7.60 6.19 8.15
CA PHE A 207 7.60 4.72 8.08
C PHE A 207 8.37 4.22 6.87
N ASN A 208 9.11 3.13 7.07
CA ASN A 208 9.90 2.44 6.04
C ASN A 208 10.86 3.33 5.23
N LYS A 209 11.23 4.50 5.73
CA LYS A 209 12.06 5.44 4.98
C LYS A 209 13.34 4.75 4.50
N VAL A 210 13.55 4.81 3.19
CA VAL A 210 14.69 4.15 2.55
C VAL A 210 15.98 4.76 3.09
N LYS A 211 17.00 3.92 3.36
CA LYS A 211 18.30 4.30 3.95
C LYS A 211 18.25 4.87 5.38
N ASP A 212 17.11 4.79 6.06
CA ASP A 212 16.98 5.13 7.48
C ASP A 212 16.40 3.97 8.29
N ASN A 213 17.31 3.18 8.90
CA ASN A 213 16.98 2.02 9.71
C ASN A 213 16.39 2.37 11.09
N THR A 214 16.31 3.65 11.44
CA THR A 214 15.69 4.10 12.70
C THR A 214 14.18 4.26 12.58
N THR A 215 13.66 4.24 11.35
CA THR A 215 12.24 4.38 11.08
C THR A 215 11.46 3.11 11.41
N THR A 216 10.28 3.29 11.99
CA THR A 216 9.34 2.21 12.26
C THR A 216 9.01 1.49 10.96
N LYS A 217 9.04 0.15 10.99
CA LYS A 217 8.65 -0.69 9.86
C LYS A 217 7.18 -1.07 9.97
N THR A 218 6.45 -0.89 8.88
CA THR A 218 5.08 -1.37 8.77
C THR A 218 5.06 -2.88 8.53
N LYS A 219 3.91 -3.50 8.77
CA LYS A 219 3.65 -4.91 8.50
C LYS A 219 2.45 -5.02 7.56
N ILE A 220 2.49 -4.33 6.42
CA ILE A 220 1.42 -4.45 5.43
C ILE A 220 1.51 -5.84 4.82
N GLY A 221 0.41 -6.57 4.85
CA GLY A 221 0.35 -7.95 4.42
C GLY A 221 -1.02 -8.39 3.95
N LEU A 222 -1.11 -9.67 3.62
CA LEU A 222 -2.33 -10.33 3.18
C LEU A 222 -3.31 -10.43 4.35
N ALA A 223 -4.49 -9.89 4.15
CA ALA A 223 -5.65 -10.03 5.00
C ALA A 223 -6.77 -10.76 4.25
N PHE A 224 -7.72 -11.31 4.99
CA PHE A 224 -8.93 -11.91 4.45
C PHE A 224 -10.12 -11.56 5.34
N ILE A 225 -11.30 -11.45 4.75
CA ILE A 225 -12.53 -11.09 5.48
C ILE A 225 -13.41 -12.34 5.64
N LYS A 226 -13.74 -12.98 4.52
CA LYS A 226 -14.58 -14.16 4.48
C LYS A 226 -13.94 -15.17 3.52
N PRO A 227 -13.11 -16.08 4.03
CA PRO A 227 -12.39 -17.00 3.18
C PRO A 227 -13.35 -18.06 2.63
N VAL A 228 -13.06 -18.58 1.44
CA VAL A 228 -13.88 -19.60 0.76
C VAL A 228 -13.66 -20.96 1.39
N ASP A 229 -12.40 -21.29 1.65
CA ASP A 229 -11.88 -22.44 2.37
C ASP A 229 -11.05 -21.97 3.58
N GLU A 230 -10.56 -22.88 4.41
CA GLU A 230 -9.69 -22.52 5.54
C GLU A 230 -8.32 -22.01 5.03
N ILE A 231 -7.93 -20.80 5.43
CA ILE A 231 -6.65 -20.19 5.05
C ILE A 231 -5.66 -20.28 6.21
N HIS A 232 -4.45 -20.72 5.91
CA HIS A 232 -3.31 -20.59 6.81
C HIS A 232 -2.15 -19.87 6.13
N PHE A 233 -1.37 -19.20 6.95
CA PHE A 233 -0.10 -18.60 6.58
C PHE A 233 1.02 -19.31 7.33
N ILE A 234 2.20 -19.39 6.72
CA ILE A 234 3.40 -19.96 7.35
C ILE A 234 4.14 -18.78 7.99
N ASP A 235 4.16 -18.70 9.32
CA ASP A 235 4.79 -17.59 10.03
C ASP A 235 4.37 -16.20 9.44
N ASP A 236 5.35 -15.33 9.20
CA ASP A 236 5.18 -13.99 8.63
C ASP A 236 5.17 -13.98 7.09
N THR A 237 5.01 -15.12 6.40
CA THR A 237 5.02 -15.15 4.92
C THR A 237 3.86 -14.41 4.28
N HIS A 238 2.89 -13.94 5.07
CA HIS A 238 1.78 -13.13 4.63
C HIS A 238 2.09 -11.63 4.65
N ILE A 239 3.19 -11.20 5.28
CA ILE A 239 3.66 -9.81 5.24
C ILE A 239 4.40 -9.58 3.92
N LEU A 240 4.09 -8.48 3.23
CA LEU A 240 4.78 -8.11 1.99
C LEU A 240 6.24 -7.79 2.30
N LYS A 241 7.17 -8.25 1.46
CA LYS A 241 8.61 -7.96 1.66
C LYS A 241 8.93 -6.49 1.41
N GLU A 242 8.40 -5.94 0.32
CA GLU A 242 8.54 -4.54 -0.02
C GLU A 242 7.44 -3.73 0.67
N GLN A 243 7.85 -2.81 1.55
CA GLN A 243 6.98 -1.90 2.29
C GLN A 243 7.19 -0.46 1.78
N PRO A 244 6.14 0.37 1.69
CA PRO A 244 6.25 1.68 1.05
C PRO A 244 6.81 2.76 1.97
N ASP A 245 7.51 3.76 1.42
CA ASP A 245 7.98 4.94 2.16
C ASP A 245 6.81 5.90 2.39
N ILE A 246 6.45 6.09 3.67
CA ILE A 246 5.31 6.89 4.09
C ILE A 246 5.78 7.99 5.05
N ARG A 247 5.43 9.25 4.73
CA ARG A 247 5.91 10.42 5.46
C ARG A 247 4.77 11.26 6.00
N PHE A 248 4.88 11.71 7.24
CA PHE A 248 3.97 12.71 7.77
C PHE A 248 4.42 14.09 7.28
N GLY A 249 3.66 14.70 6.37
CA GLY A 249 4.01 15.97 5.73
C GLY A 249 3.12 17.15 6.14
N ARG A 250 3.65 18.36 6.02
CA ARG A 250 2.91 19.61 6.06
C ARG A 250 3.54 20.67 5.15
N LEU A 251 2.74 21.63 4.68
CA LEU A 251 3.26 22.87 4.10
C LEU A 251 3.45 23.93 5.18
N ASN A 252 4.56 24.67 5.15
CA ASN A 252 4.88 25.70 6.13
C ASN A 252 5.32 27.00 5.41
N PHE A 253 4.52 28.06 5.55
CA PHE A 253 4.97 29.38 5.13
C PHE A 253 5.86 30.03 6.18
N LYS A 254 6.71 30.96 5.73
CA LYS A 254 7.41 31.88 6.63
C LYS A 254 6.71 33.23 6.65
N ASP A 255 6.58 33.80 7.84
CA ASP A 255 6.17 35.19 8.00
C ASP A 255 7.21 36.13 7.41
N VAL A 256 6.75 37.16 6.69
CA VAL A 256 7.62 38.10 5.98
C VAL A 256 7.14 39.54 6.11
N GLY A 257 8.04 40.48 5.85
CA GLY A 257 7.68 41.88 5.80
C GLY A 257 8.61 42.69 4.91
N GLY A 258 8.09 43.81 4.44
CA GLY A 258 8.79 44.68 3.49
C GLY A 258 8.16 46.07 3.44
N ASN A 259 8.68 46.90 2.54
CA ASN A 259 8.11 48.23 2.34
C ASN A 259 6.72 48.11 1.70
N GLN A 260 5.86 49.09 1.98
CA GLN A 260 4.57 49.21 1.31
C GLN A 260 4.75 49.38 -0.21
N GLY A 261 3.79 48.87 -0.98
CA GLY A 261 3.78 48.86 -2.45
C GLY A 261 4.72 47.85 -3.09
N MET A 262 5.58 47.16 -2.33
CA MET A 262 6.48 46.14 -2.89
C MET A 262 5.78 44.78 -3.03
N THR A 263 6.16 44.03 -4.05
CA THR A 263 5.92 42.59 -4.11
C THR A 263 6.91 41.88 -3.19
N ILE A 264 6.42 41.14 -2.20
CA ILE A 264 7.22 40.45 -1.20
C ILE A 264 7.18 38.95 -1.49
N LYS A 265 8.34 38.31 -1.64
CA LYS A 265 8.42 36.84 -1.74
C LYS A 265 8.06 36.21 -0.41
N VAL A 266 7.20 35.20 -0.43
CA VAL A 266 6.77 34.43 0.74
C VAL A 266 7.33 33.01 0.59
N PRO A 267 8.44 32.68 1.26
CA PRO A 267 9.01 31.33 1.20
C PRO A 267 8.02 30.29 1.70
N LEU A 268 7.89 29.21 0.94
CA LEU A 268 7.05 28.06 1.29
C LEU A 268 7.91 26.80 1.32
N ASP A 269 7.87 26.10 2.45
CA ASP A 269 8.56 24.84 2.67
C ASP A 269 7.55 23.70 2.71
N VAL A 270 7.90 22.55 2.15
CA VAL A 270 7.29 21.28 2.56
C VAL A 270 8.17 20.65 3.64
N GLU A 271 7.56 20.31 4.76
CA GLU A 271 8.23 19.78 5.94
C GLU A 271 7.70 18.38 6.25
N VAL A 272 8.58 17.51 6.75
CA VAL A 272 8.23 16.19 7.26
C VAL A 272 8.55 16.07 8.73
N TRP A 273 7.72 15.33 9.47
CA TRP A 273 8.01 14.99 10.86
C TRP A 273 9.13 13.96 10.92
N HIS A 274 10.17 14.26 11.70
CA HIS A 274 11.29 13.35 11.91
C HIS A 274 11.96 13.66 13.26
N ASN A 275 12.15 12.63 14.09
CA ASN A 275 12.80 12.73 15.40
C ASN A 275 12.22 13.84 16.30
N GLY A 276 10.89 13.91 16.40
CA GLY A 276 10.21 14.82 17.31
C GLY A 276 10.12 16.28 16.83
N ARG A 277 10.46 16.56 15.58
CA ARG A 277 10.34 17.91 14.99
C ARG A 277 10.05 17.85 13.49
N PHE A 278 9.53 18.96 12.97
CA PHE A 278 9.44 19.16 11.53
C PHE A 278 10.78 19.62 10.95
N VAL A 279 11.17 19.03 9.83
CA VAL A 279 12.37 19.40 9.05
C VAL A 279 11.99 19.54 7.58
N THR A 280 12.72 20.37 6.83
CA THR A 280 12.52 20.50 5.39
C THR A 280 12.68 19.15 4.70
N HIS A 281 11.77 18.86 3.79
CA HIS A 281 11.74 17.60 3.06
C HIS A 281 12.51 17.72 1.74
N PHE A 282 13.83 17.52 1.81
CA PHE A 282 14.72 17.75 0.66
C PHE A 282 14.50 16.79 -0.53
N ASP A 283 13.80 15.68 -0.33
CA ASP A 283 13.52 14.72 -1.41
C ASP A 283 12.31 15.16 -2.27
N ASP A 284 11.50 16.13 -1.81
CA ASP A 284 10.34 16.61 -2.57
C ASP A 284 10.76 17.67 -3.60
N SER A 285 10.63 17.32 -4.88
CA SER A 285 10.67 18.26 -6.00
C SER A 285 9.46 18.13 -6.93
N ALA A 286 8.37 17.56 -6.41
CA ALA A 286 7.15 17.25 -7.16
C ALA A 286 5.97 18.13 -6.74
N THR A 287 5.88 18.51 -5.46
CA THR A 287 4.76 19.32 -4.96
C THR A 287 4.71 20.68 -5.65
N THR A 288 3.56 20.99 -6.23
CA THR A 288 3.27 22.28 -6.88
C THR A 288 2.24 23.07 -6.09
N THR A 289 2.34 24.39 -6.08
CA THR A 289 1.43 25.28 -5.39
C THR A 289 1.13 26.53 -6.20
N ASN A 290 -0.06 27.10 -6.03
CA ASN A 290 -0.52 28.32 -6.66
C ASN A 290 -1.09 29.26 -5.58
N GLY A 291 -0.44 30.42 -5.43
CA GLY A 291 -0.78 31.43 -4.43
C GLY A 291 -2.12 32.11 -4.67
N GLN A 292 -2.73 31.99 -5.86
CA GLN A 292 -4.06 32.55 -6.12
C GLN A 292 -5.16 31.86 -5.31
N HIS A 293 -4.96 30.58 -4.94
CA HIS A 293 -5.89 29.85 -4.08
C HIS A 293 -5.56 30.13 -2.61
N HIS A 294 -6.09 31.22 -2.07
CA HIS A 294 -5.87 31.59 -0.68
C HIS A 294 -7.11 32.19 -0.02
N SER A 295 -7.15 32.11 1.31
CA SER A 295 -8.00 32.97 2.14
C SER A 295 -7.17 34.05 2.80
N ARG A 296 -7.84 35.12 3.21
CA ARG A 296 -7.20 36.32 3.74
C ARG A 296 -7.97 36.88 4.90
N THR A 297 -7.25 37.30 5.94
CA THR A 297 -7.81 38.00 7.09
C THR A 297 -6.91 39.17 7.45
N PRO A 298 -7.38 40.43 7.32
CA PRO A 298 -6.62 41.57 7.80
C PRO A 298 -6.43 41.45 9.32
N ILE A 299 -5.19 41.59 9.79
CA ILE A 299 -4.88 41.73 11.23
C ILE A 299 -4.98 43.21 11.60
N TRP A 300 -4.39 44.07 10.77
CA TRP A 300 -4.47 45.52 10.88
C TRP A 300 -4.33 46.13 9.48
N SER A 301 -5.26 46.97 9.05
CA SER A 301 -5.18 47.66 7.75
C SER A 301 -6.00 48.95 7.78
N ASN A 302 -5.51 49.97 7.08
CA ASN A 302 -6.25 51.21 6.79
C ASN A 302 -6.72 51.27 5.32
N SER A 303 -6.60 50.17 4.58
CA SER A 303 -6.98 50.05 3.18
C SER A 303 -8.35 49.40 2.99
N ALA A 304 -8.82 49.39 1.74
CA ALA A 304 -9.96 48.58 1.35
C ALA A 304 -9.74 47.10 1.70
N PRO A 305 -10.80 46.32 1.99
CA PRO A 305 -10.67 44.92 2.38
C PRO A 305 -9.79 44.12 1.41
N ASP A 306 -9.97 44.23 0.10
CA ASP A 306 -9.28 43.39 -0.89
C ASP A 306 -7.94 43.96 -1.39
N ASN A 307 -7.30 44.82 -0.58
CA ASN A 307 -6.07 45.48 -0.98
C ASN A 307 -4.89 44.53 -1.15
N THR A 308 -4.91 43.34 -0.56
CA THR A 308 -3.76 42.42 -0.54
C THR A 308 -4.11 41.05 -1.10
N LYS A 309 -3.16 40.45 -1.81
CA LYS A 309 -3.32 39.14 -2.43
C LYS A 309 -2.03 38.34 -2.42
N LEU A 310 -2.17 37.02 -2.36
CA LEU A 310 -1.13 36.09 -2.79
C LEU A 310 -1.28 35.79 -4.30
N SER A 311 -0.15 35.51 -4.95
CA SER A 311 -0.07 35.07 -6.34
C SER A 311 1.22 34.28 -6.59
N GLY A 312 1.39 33.79 -7.81
CA GLY A 312 2.56 33.01 -8.23
C GLY A 312 2.28 31.52 -8.22
N GLU A 313 3.03 30.79 -9.03
CA GLU A 313 3.01 29.32 -9.11
C GLU A 313 4.41 28.82 -8.79
N GLY A 314 4.52 27.97 -7.77
CA GLY A 314 5.78 27.43 -7.30
C GLY A 314 5.79 25.92 -7.37
N THR A 315 6.86 25.35 -7.92
CA THR A 315 7.20 23.93 -7.77
C THR A 315 8.31 23.83 -6.73
N MET A 316 8.21 22.87 -5.82
CA MET A 316 9.27 22.64 -4.83
C MET A 316 10.59 22.29 -5.54
N LEU A 317 11.67 22.86 -5.04
CA LEU A 317 13.04 22.44 -5.34
C LEU A 317 13.71 22.08 -4.02
N ALA A 318 13.95 20.79 -3.82
CA ALA A 318 14.43 20.25 -2.55
C ALA A 318 13.59 20.73 -1.35
N GLY A 319 12.28 20.60 -1.47
CA GLY A 319 11.30 20.90 -0.44
C GLY A 319 11.00 22.38 -0.20
N ARG A 320 11.44 23.28 -1.11
CA ARG A 320 11.23 24.73 -0.96
C ARG A 320 10.88 25.42 -2.27
N THR A 321 10.03 26.43 -2.21
CA THR A 321 9.82 27.40 -3.30
C THR A 321 9.83 28.86 -2.78
N TYR A 322 10.21 29.78 -3.66
CA TYR A 322 10.20 31.24 -3.43
C TYR A 322 9.34 31.98 -4.46
N ASP A 323 8.52 31.25 -5.22
CA ASP A 323 7.76 31.80 -6.35
C ASP A 323 6.38 32.31 -5.94
N ILE A 324 5.95 32.01 -4.70
CA ILE A 324 4.77 32.60 -4.09
C ILE A 324 5.11 34.01 -3.59
N VAL A 325 4.27 34.98 -3.97
CA VAL A 325 4.47 36.39 -3.62
C VAL A 325 3.21 37.01 -3.06
N ALA A 326 3.38 37.95 -2.13
CA ALA A 326 2.34 38.83 -1.61
C ALA A 326 2.49 40.22 -2.23
N SER A 327 1.36 40.84 -2.57
CA SER A 327 1.32 42.19 -3.17
C SER A 327 0.14 43.01 -2.65
N GLN A 328 0.19 44.32 -2.88
CA GLN A 328 -0.88 45.27 -2.60
C GLN A 328 -1.44 45.85 -3.91
N VAL A 329 -2.74 46.17 -3.94
CA VAL A 329 -3.37 46.93 -5.02
C VAL A 329 -2.95 48.38 -4.90
N ASP A 330 -3.24 48.98 -3.75
CA ASP A 330 -2.81 50.31 -3.34
C ASP A 330 -1.74 50.22 -2.24
N SER A 331 -0.68 51.02 -2.37
CA SER A 331 0.38 51.07 -1.36
C SER A 331 -0.18 51.55 -0.02
N ALA A 332 -0.09 50.70 1.00
CA ALA A 332 -0.51 51.05 2.34
C ALA A 332 0.31 50.34 3.41
N ARG A 333 0.31 50.90 4.62
CA ARG A 333 0.79 50.17 5.78
C ARG A 333 -0.32 49.22 6.22
N GLU A 334 -0.05 47.92 6.20
CA GLU A 334 -1.00 46.92 6.67
C GLU A 334 -0.31 45.60 7.02
N GLN A 335 -0.98 44.80 7.85
CA GLN A 335 -0.59 43.46 8.25
C GLN A 335 -1.75 42.52 8.02
N VAL A 336 -1.49 41.46 7.27
CA VAL A 336 -2.53 40.54 6.78
C VAL A 336 -2.07 39.11 7.00
N ARG A 337 -3.00 38.26 7.45
CA ARG A 337 -2.81 36.82 7.49
C ARG A 337 -3.40 36.19 6.24
N PHE A 338 -2.61 35.39 5.55
CA PHE A 338 -3.07 34.52 4.48
C PHE A 338 -3.08 33.07 4.92
N HIS A 339 -3.94 32.26 4.31
CA HIS A 339 -3.85 30.80 4.35
C HIS A 339 -3.90 30.26 2.92
N LEU A 340 -2.96 29.41 2.53
CA LEU A 340 -2.99 28.76 1.21
C LEU A 340 -4.05 27.66 1.19
N ASP A 341 -4.99 27.69 0.26
CA ASP A 341 -6.06 26.69 0.21
C ASP A 341 -5.54 25.35 -0.34
N LEU A 342 -5.43 24.36 0.54
CA LEU A 342 -4.99 23.00 0.20
C LEU A 342 -6.15 22.05 -0.11
N SER A 343 -7.39 22.53 -0.16
CA SER A 343 -8.53 21.70 -0.55
C SER A 343 -8.47 21.27 -2.02
N ASP A 344 -9.27 20.28 -2.39
CA ASP A 344 -9.43 19.77 -3.76
C ASP A 344 -9.87 20.86 -4.77
N LYS A 345 -10.43 21.98 -4.29
CA LYS A 345 -10.82 23.14 -5.13
C LYS A 345 -9.70 24.17 -5.30
N GLY A 346 -8.68 24.11 -4.47
CA GLY A 346 -7.51 24.98 -4.51
C GLY A 346 -6.31 24.21 -5.05
N ASN A 347 -5.32 23.99 -4.18
CA ASN A 347 -4.08 23.33 -4.55
C ASN A 347 -4.19 21.80 -4.62
N ASN A 348 -5.29 21.19 -4.17
CA ASN A 348 -5.48 19.72 -4.13
C ASN A 348 -4.36 18.98 -3.39
N LEU A 349 -3.99 19.49 -2.21
CA LEU A 349 -2.95 18.94 -1.33
C LEU A 349 -3.47 18.71 0.10
N PRO A 350 -4.65 18.10 0.30
CA PRO A 350 -5.25 18.00 1.63
C PRO A 350 -4.35 17.24 2.62
N TRP A 351 -3.50 16.32 2.13
CA TRP A 351 -2.51 15.59 2.94
C TRP A 351 -1.40 16.46 3.53
N LEU A 352 -1.20 17.70 3.07
CA LEU A 352 -0.20 18.64 3.62
C LEU A 352 -0.79 19.69 4.58
N LYS A 353 -2.07 19.56 4.94
CA LYS A 353 -2.66 20.35 6.03
C LYS A 353 -2.08 19.95 7.38
N TYR A 354 -2.17 20.86 8.35
CA TYR A 354 -1.71 20.63 9.71
C TYR A 354 -2.54 21.43 10.70
N ASN A 355 -2.71 20.93 11.92
CA ASN A 355 -3.41 21.66 12.99
C ASN A 355 -2.53 22.81 13.51
N TRP A 356 -2.57 23.94 12.81
CA TRP A 356 -1.73 25.11 13.08
C TRP A 356 -2.22 25.88 14.30
N ASP A 357 -3.53 25.99 14.49
CA ASP A 357 -4.11 26.80 15.56
C ASP A 357 -4.26 26.06 16.90
N LYS A 358 -4.26 24.73 16.88
CA LYS A 358 -4.43 23.83 18.03
C LYS A 358 -5.71 24.07 18.83
N LYS A 359 -6.72 24.70 18.23
CA LYS A 359 -8.00 25.02 18.88
C LYS A 359 -9.04 23.93 18.67
N SER A 360 -8.92 23.19 17.57
CA SER A 360 -9.82 22.09 17.23
C SER A 360 -9.04 20.85 16.81
N LYS A 361 -9.75 19.74 16.56
CA LYS A 361 -9.17 18.54 15.96
C LYS A 361 -9.02 18.63 14.43
N ALA A 362 -9.56 19.67 13.80
CA ALA A 362 -9.46 19.83 12.36
C ALA A 362 -8.04 20.30 11.98
N GLU A 363 -7.55 19.84 10.83
CA GLU A 363 -6.33 20.39 10.23
C GLU A 363 -6.64 21.67 9.44
N ASP A 364 -5.71 22.63 9.52
CA ASP A 364 -5.83 23.93 8.89
C ASP A 364 -4.98 24.02 7.61
N ASN A 365 -5.37 24.96 6.75
CA ASN A 365 -4.52 25.48 5.70
C ASN A 365 -3.33 26.24 6.30
N PRO A 366 -2.12 26.20 5.71
CA PRO A 366 -0.92 26.79 6.29
C PRO A 366 -1.01 28.32 6.33
N PRO A 367 -0.85 28.94 7.52
CA PRO A 367 -0.93 30.39 7.68
C PRO A 367 0.39 31.09 7.35
N THR A 368 0.31 32.35 6.93
CA THR A 368 1.44 33.29 6.93
C THR A 368 0.97 34.70 7.26
N VAL A 369 1.79 35.45 7.99
CA VAL A 369 1.61 36.87 8.22
C VAL A 369 2.57 37.65 7.31
N VAL A 370 1.99 38.54 6.51
CA VAL A 370 2.72 39.48 5.67
C VAL A 370 2.51 40.89 6.20
N THR A 371 3.61 41.61 6.45
CA THR A 371 3.57 43.00 6.92
C THR A 371 4.13 43.95 5.86
N PHE A 372 3.29 44.86 5.37
CA PHE A 372 3.66 45.94 4.47
C PHE A 372 3.88 47.25 5.25
N GLY A 373 5.00 47.91 4.95
CA GLY A 373 5.38 49.19 5.58
C GLY A 373 6.34 49.04 6.78
N ILE A 374 7.13 47.96 6.83
CA ILE A 374 8.29 47.89 7.72
C ILE A 374 9.46 48.58 7.00
N HIS A 375 9.77 49.82 7.41
CA HIS A 375 10.94 50.53 6.92
C HIS A 375 12.19 50.00 7.63
N ARG A 376 13.07 49.29 6.92
CA ARG A 376 14.47 49.17 7.36
C ARG A 376 15.11 50.53 7.10
N GLY A 377 15.61 51.20 8.13
CA GLY A 377 16.35 52.45 7.97
C GLY A 377 17.49 52.28 6.95
N ASN A 378 17.88 53.37 6.28
CA ASN A 378 18.92 53.41 5.25
C ASN A 378 20.03 52.36 5.44
N ASP A 379 20.25 51.51 4.44
CA ASP A 379 21.42 50.62 4.35
C ASP A 379 22.64 51.43 3.86
N ARG A 380 22.96 52.50 4.58
CA ARG A 380 24.16 53.33 4.39
C ARG A 380 24.74 53.68 5.75
N ILE A 381 25.55 52.79 6.28
CA ILE A 381 26.62 53.21 7.20
C ILE A 381 27.66 53.92 6.34
N ILE A 382 27.60 55.25 6.27
CA ILE A 382 28.72 56.06 5.79
C ILE A 382 29.73 56.08 6.94
N TYR A 383 30.82 55.32 6.84
CA TYR A 383 31.99 55.60 7.65
C TYR A 383 32.56 56.94 7.16
N ARG A 384 32.30 58.00 7.93
CA ARG A 384 33.06 59.23 7.82
C ARG A 384 34.41 58.95 8.48
N GLY A 385 35.40 58.55 7.70
CA GLY A 385 36.78 58.56 8.14
C GLY A 385 37.15 60.00 8.50
N GLU A 386 37.46 60.26 9.76
CA GLU A 386 38.09 61.52 10.14
C GLU A 386 39.48 61.58 9.51
N PRO A 387 39.81 62.64 8.74
CA PRO A 387 41.17 62.86 8.31
C PRO A 387 41.92 63.52 9.46
N ASN A 388 42.80 62.77 10.14
CA ASN A 388 44.09 63.23 10.67
C ASN A 388 44.72 62.14 11.55
N PHE A 389 45.39 61.18 10.92
CA PHE A 389 46.55 60.55 11.53
C PHE A 389 47.75 60.89 10.64
N ILE A 390 48.33 62.06 10.91
CA ILE A 390 49.62 62.47 10.38
C ILE A 390 50.65 61.65 11.17
N GLY A 391 51.44 60.84 10.45
CA GLY A 391 52.54 60.11 11.05
C GLY A 391 53.63 61.04 11.56
N MET A 392 54.45 60.52 12.48
CA MET A 392 55.85 60.90 12.57
C MET A 392 56.63 59.82 13.33
N ASN A 393 57.61 59.28 12.59
CA ASN A 393 58.85 58.57 12.94
C ASN A 393 58.82 57.32 13.81
#